data_AF-A0A7Y9J2V3-F1
#
_entry.id   AF-A0A7Y9J2V3-F1
#
_cell.length_a   1.000
_cell.length_b   1.000
_cell.length_c   1.000
_cell.angle_alpha   90.00
_cell.angle_beta   90.00
_cell.angle_gamma   90.00
#
_symmetry.space_group_name_H-M   'P 1'
#
loop_
_entity.id
_entity.type
_entity.pdbx_description
1 polymer ?
#
loop_
_entity_poly.entity_id
_entity_poly.type
_entity_poly.pdbx_seq_one_letter_code
_entity_poly.pdbx_strand_id
1 'polypeptide(L)'
;MTAPVTAPVVDPVVGRVAAPAEHLLTDPVTDLPGGASVRFRPILLVTSGPALLLLSFGVGNPWLTLAGCVLVAAVLLAVVTAPPFAHLAVSVGVPSRARVGEAVVHAVRVRNTSARSCPPVVLHLHGDAFAAVHVGLPRLGAGEAVELAVPRTAVARGASAGPLAVVQAADALGLLLQRRSARVAAPVLVHPAPTRPPALPVPPSARGVEDLAGVRPFRAGDPASAVHWRASARRGPLSAPAGPSLVPSLVVVEREAEVRGLLVLLLDPVPGLGEEGFEALLASASALVLAERGAGRRVAVLDAGGRAAEGLAALDVLAAAERGAVARPELAVRAAGRDGRVLVGDGQRWRYLS
;
A
#
# COMPACT_ATOMS: atom_id res chain seq x y z
N MET A 1 -31.05 20.15 8.98
CA MET A 1 -29.84 20.99 8.89
C MET A 1 -28.69 20.20 9.46
N THR A 2 -27.94 19.52 8.59
CA THR A 2 -26.78 18.69 8.94
C THR A 2 -25.55 19.59 9.00
N ALA A 3 -24.90 19.65 10.16
CA ALA A 3 -23.70 20.46 10.36
C ALA A 3 -22.53 19.93 9.50
N PRO A 4 -21.65 20.81 8.99
CA PRO A 4 -20.47 20.38 8.24
C PRO A 4 -19.49 19.66 9.18
N VAL A 5 -19.18 18.41 8.85
CA VAL A 5 -18.13 17.62 9.50
C VAL A 5 -16.79 18.32 9.24
N THR A 6 -16.26 18.97 10.26
CA THR A 6 -14.94 19.58 10.25
C THR A 6 -13.90 18.46 10.25
N ALA A 7 -13.18 18.27 9.14
CA ALA A 7 -12.10 17.30 9.07
C ALA A 7 -11.01 17.65 10.10
N PRO A 8 -10.43 16.66 10.81
CA PRO A 8 -9.39 16.93 11.79
C PRO A 8 -8.16 17.54 11.11
N VAL A 9 -7.75 18.70 11.61
CA VAL A 9 -6.44 19.29 11.31
C VAL A 9 -5.39 18.37 11.94
N VAL A 10 -4.74 17.55 11.12
CA VAL A 10 -3.62 16.71 11.57
C VAL A 10 -2.39 17.60 11.61
N ASP A 11 -1.92 17.93 12.81
CA ASP A 11 -0.62 18.58 13.00
C ASP A 11 0.47 17.66 12.42
N PRO A 12 1.30 18.14 11.48
CA PRO A 12 2.38 17.34 10.94
C PRO A 12 3.42 17.13 12.04
N VAL A 13 3.52 15.91 12.57
CA VAL A 13 4.64 15.49 13.41
C VAL A 13 5.89 15.51 12.54
N VAL A 14 6.62 16.62 12.56
CA VAL A 14 7.88 16.83 11.85
C VAL A 14 8.98 16.01 12.54
N GLY A 15 8.99 14.70 12.28
CA GLY A 15 10.20 13.91 12.45
C GLY A 15 11.25 14.40 11.45
N ARG A 16 12.50 14.57 11.89
CA ARG A 16 13.65 14.90 11.04
C ARG A 16 13.87 13.77 10.03
N VAL A 17 13.17 13.81 8.90
CA VAL A 17 13.39 12.91 7.76
C VAL A 17 14.63 13.39 7.03
N ALA A 18 15.58 12.49 6.76
CA ALA A 18 16.75 12.80 5.95
C ALA A 18 16.30 13.41 4.60
N ALA A 19 16.98 14.45 4.13
CA ALA A 19 16.59 15.16 2.91
C ALA A 19 16.47 14.16 1.74
N PRO A 20 15.28 14.02 1.12
CA PRO A 20 15.09 13.07 0.04
C PRO A 20 15.93 13.46 -1.18
N ALA A 21 16.46 12.48 -1.90
CA ALA A 21 17.27 12.72 -3.10
C ALA A 21 16.44 13.43 -4.19
N GLU A 22 16.91 14.57 -4.67
CA GLU A 22 16.28 15.34 -5.75
C GLU A 22 16.46 14.60 -7.09
N HIS A 23 15.36 14.32 -7.80
CA HIS A 23 15.41 13.71 -9.14
C HIS A 23 15.03 14.77 -10.19
N LEU A 24 15.89 14.93 -11.19
CA LEU A 24 15.63 15.78 -12.35
C LEU A 24 14.67 15.08 -13.31
N LEU A 25 13.72 15.82 -13.87
CA LEU A 25 12.82 15.30 -14.91
C LEU A 25 13.60 15.17 -16.24
N THR A 26 14.16 14.00 -16.52
CA THR A 26 15.04 13.81 -17.69
C THR A 26 14.32 13.43 -18.97
N ASP A 27 13.14 12.79 -18.90
CA ASP A 27 12.54 12.19 -20.08
C ASP A 27 11.54 13.15 -20.77
N PRO A 28 11.86 13.67 -21.98
CA PRO A 28 10.86 14.30 -22.84
C PRO A 28 9.80 13.29 -23.25
N VAL A 29 8.55 13.52 -22.85
CA VAL A 29 7.39 12.88 -23.47
C VAL A 29 6.46 13.98 -23.93
N THR A 30 6.59 14.40 -25.19
CA THR A 30 5.74 15.44 -25.75
C THR A 30 4.37 14.84 -26.11
N ASP A 31 3.47 14.80 -25.13
CA ASP A 31 2.06 14.44 -25.34
C ASP A 31 1.18 15.70 -25.46
N LEU A 32 0.22 15.68 -26.39
CA LEU A 32 -0.81 16.71 -26.55
C LEU A 32 -2.01 16.46 -25.61
N PRO A 33 -2.82 17.50 -25.28
CA PRO A 33 -3.96 17.34 -24.39
C PRO A 33 -5.06 16.57 -25.13
N GLY A 34 -5.43 15.39 -24.66
CA GLY A 34 -6.58 14.68 -25.20
C GLY A 34 -6.59 13.15 -25.15
N GLY A 35 -5.52 12.47 -24.69
CA GLY A 35 -5.52 11.03 -24.40
C GLY A 35 -5.78 10.06 -25.57
N ALA A 36 -6.29 10.55 -26.70
CA ALA A 36 -6.38 9.86 -27.97
C ALA A 36 -5.16 10.25 -28.81
N SER A 37 -4.44 9.24 -29.27
CA SER A 37 -3.33 9.29 -30.19
C SER A 37 -3.70 9.95 -31.52
N VAL A 38 -3.87 11.27 -31.54
CA VAL A 38 -3.98 12.04 -32.78
C VAL A 38 -2.71 12.86 -32.95
N ARG A 39 -1.65 12.15 -33.36
CA ARG A 39 -0.38 12.72 -33.84
C ARG A 39 -0.56 13.76 -34.96
N PHE A 40 -1.75 13.82 -35.58
CA PHE A 40 -2.06 14.70 -36.70
C PHE A 40 -2.54 16.10 -36.32
N ARG A 41 -3.09 16.35 -35.13
CA ARG A 41 -3.66 17.68 -34.80
C ARG A 41 -2.66 18.85 -34.83
N PRO A 42 -1.45 18.76 -34.26
CA PRO A 42 -0.51 19.88 -34.30
C PRO A 42 0.06 20.03 -35.70
N ILE A 43 0.25 18.92 -36.43
CA ILE A 43 0.71 18.92 -37.81
C ILE A 43 -0.32 19.64 -38.69
N LEU A 44 -1.61 19.31 -38.56
CA LEU A 44 -2.68 19.97 -39.31
C LEU A 44 -2.81 21.45 -38.95
N LEU A 45 -2.64 21.82 -37.69
CA LEU A 45 -2.75 23.22 -37.27
C LEU A 45 -1.53 24.03 -37.75
N VAL A 46 -0.33 23.44 -37.70
CA VAL A 46 0.92 24.06 -38.18
C VAL A 46 0.94 24.15 -39.71
N THR A 47 0.38 23.19 -40.44
CA THR A 47 0.35 23.22 -41.91
C THR A 47 -0.84 23.95 -42.49
N SER A 48 -1.99 24.03 -41.79
CA SER A 48 -3.20 24.69 -42.31
C SER A 48 -3.02 26.18 -42.55
N GLY A 49 -2.32 26.90 -41.66
CA GLY A 49 -2.03 28.33 -41.84
C GLY A 49 -1.27 28.62 -43.14
N PRO A 50 -0.05 28.05 -43.34
CA PRO A 50 0.70 28.17 -44.58
C PRO A 50 -0.06 27.69 -45.81
N ALA A 51 -0.80 26.56 -45.71
CA ALA A 51 -1.57 26.04 -46.83
C ALA A 51 -2.69 26.99 -47.26
N LEU A 52 -3.41 27.62 -46.31
CA LEU A 52 -4.43 28.62 -46.60
C LEU A 52 -3.83 29.90 -47.21
N LEU A 53 -2.65 30.32 -46.78
CA LEU A 53 -1.93 31.43 -47.40
C LEU A 53 -1.57 31.12 -48.86
N LEU A 54 -1.01 29.93 -49.13
CA LEU A 54 -0.68 29.50 -50.49
C LEU A 54 -1.94 29.40 -51.37
N LEU A 55 -3.02 28.82 -50.85
CA LEU A 55 -4.30 28.74 -51.55
C LEU A 55 -4.87 30.13 -51.84
N SER A 56 -4.74 31.06 -50.88
CA SER A 56 -5.21 32.43 -51.02
C SER A 56 -4.49 33.17 -52.14
N PHE A 57 -3.19 32.95 -52.34
CA PHE A 57 -2.45 33.53 -53.47
C PHE A 57 -2.92 32.98 -54.81
N GLY A 58 -3.33 31.70 -54.87
CA GLY A 58 -3.87 31.10 -56.09
C GLY A 58 -5.28 31.59 -56.45
N VAL A 59 -6.14 31.82 -55.45
CA VAL A 59 -7.54 32.21 -55.66
C VAL A 59 -7.75 33.73 -55.66
N GLY A 60 -6.85 34.50 -55.04
CA GLY A 60 -6.98 35.95 -54.87
C GLY A 60 -8.04 36.37 -53.85
N ASN A 61 -8.42 35.49 -52.92
CA ASN A 61 -9.46 35.78 -51.93
C ASN A 61 -8.87 36.37 -50.62
N PRO A 62 -9.13 37.66 -50.28
CA PRO A 62 -8.54 38.31 -49.11
C PRO A 62 -8.96 37.68 -47.78
N TRP A 63 -10.14 37.04 -47.72
CA TRP A 63 -10.60 36.36 -46.51
C TRP A 63 -9.76 35.13 -46.18
N LEU A 64 -9.30 34.39 -47.21
CA LEU A 64 -8.39 33.25 -47.00
C LEU A 64 -7.01 33.72 -46.52
N THR A 65 -6.52 34.86 -47.03
CA THR A 65 -5.27 35.47 -46.54
C THR A 65 -5.38 35.80 -45.06
N LEU A 66 -6.48 36.49 -44.67
CA LEU A 66 -6.72 36.86 -43.28
C LEU A 66 -6.75 35.63 -42.36
N ALA A 67 -7.51 34.59 -42.74
CA ALA A 67 -7.60 33.35 -41.96
C ALA A 67 -6.23 32.66 -41.83
N GLY A 68 -5.47 32.57 -42.92
CA GLY A 68 -4.11 32.02 -42.92
C GLY A 68 -3.16 32.78 -42.01
N CYS A 69 -3.16 34.11 -42.07
CA CYS A 69 -2.36 34.97 -41.20
C CYS A 69 -2.71 34.79 -39.72
N VAL A 70 -4.00 34.75 -39.38
CA VAL A 70 -4.46 34.54 -37.99
C VAL A 70 -4.00 33.18 -37.46
N LEU A 71 -4.11 32.11 -38.27
CA LEU A 71 -3.65 30.79 -37.87
C LEU A 71 -2.13 30.74 -37.67
N VAL A 72 -1.34 31.32 -38.58
CA VAL A 72 0.13 31.39 -38.43
C VAL A 72 0.50 32.20 -37.18
N ALA A 73 -0.14 33.36 -36.97
CA ALA A 73 0.10 34.18 -35.79
C ALA A 73 -0.25 33.44 -34.49
N ALA A 74 -1.35 32.68 -34.46
CA ALA A 74 -1.73 31.86 -33.32
C ALA A 74 -0.69 30.76 -33.02
N VAL A 75 -0.19 30.07 -34.04
CA VAL A 75 0.87 29.07 -33.89
C VAL A 75 2.17 29.69 -33.37
N LEU A 76 2.59 30.81 -33.96
CA LEU A 76 3.79 31.52 -33.51
C LEU A 76 3.65 32.00 -32.07
N LEU A 77 2.48 32.53 -31.70
CA LEU A 77 2.20 32.95 -30.33
C LEU A 77 2.25 31.75 -29.37
N ALA A 78 1.67 30.62 -29.75
CA ALA A 78 1.74 29.40 -28.94
C ALA A 78 3.18 28.90 -28.75
N VAL A 79 4.01 28.93 -29.79
CA VAL A 79 5.43 28.54 -29.71
C VAL A 79 6.24 29.51 -28.84
N VAL A 80 6.03 30.82 -29.00
CA VAL A 80 6.74 31.85 -28.22
C VAL A 80 6.30 31.85 -26.76
N THR A 81 5.03 31.54 -26.48
CA THR A 81 4.49 31.44 -25.12
C THR A 81 4.60 30.04 -24.53
N ALA A 82 5.27 29.11 -25.23
CA ALA A 82 5.47 27.77 -24.73
C ALA A 82 6.27 27.80 -23.42
N PRO A 83 5.77 27.18 -22.35
CA PRO A 83 6.33 27.34 -21.02
C PRO A 83 7.71 26.66 -20.90
N PRO A 84 8.75 27.35 -20.37
CA PRO A 84 10.07 26.76 -20.20
C PRO A 84 10.16 25.96 -18.88
N PHE A 85 9.58 24.76 -18.82
CA PHE A 85 9.56 23.94 -17.59
C PHE A 85 10.39 22.65 -17.65
N ALA A 86 11.34 22.57 -18.60
CA ALA A 86 12.25 21.42 -18.75
C ALA A 86 13.18 21.19 -17.53
N HIS A 87 13.29 22.17 -16.63
CA HIS A 87 14.20 22.16 -15.49
C HIS A 87 13.44 22.17 -14.15
N LEU A 88 12.33 21.44 -14.05
CA LEU A 88 11.70 21.18 -12.76
C LEU A 88 12.31 19.93 -12.14
N ALA A 89 12.83 20.07 -10.92
CA ALA A 89 13.24 18.96 -10.07
C ALA A 89 12.07 18.60 -9.14
N VAL A 90 11.74 17.31 -9.04
CA VAL A 90 10.66 16.83 -8.18
C VAL A 90 11.23 15.82 -7.20
N SER A 91 10.94 16.00 -5.92
CA SER A 91 11.20 15.01 -4.88
C SER A 91 9.91 14.71 -4.12
N VAL A 92 9.77 13.46 -3.69
CA VAL A 92 8.57 12.96 -3.01
C VAL A 92 9.01 12.22 -1.75
N GLY A 93 8.56 12.72 -0.60
CA GLY A 93 8.67 12.04 0.68
C GLY A 93 7.40 11.25 0.98
N VAL A 94 7.56 9.98 1.37
CA VAL A 94 6.48 9.08 1.80
C VAL A 94 6.93 8.30 3.03
N PRO A 95 6.00 7.84 3.89
CA PRO A 95 6.33 6.85 4.91
C PRO A 95 6.81 5.55 4.24
N SER A 96 7.70 4.82 4.92
CA SER A 96 8.25 3.57 4.38
C SER A 96 7.21 2.45 4.27
N ARG A 97 6.09 2.56 4.99
CA ARG A 97 5.00 1.58 5.02
C ARG A 97 3.64 2.25 5.02
N ALA A 98 2.69 1.62 4.32
CA ALA A 98 1.28 2.01 4.28
C ALA A 98 0.41 0.74 4.22
N ARG A 99 -0.90 0.88 4.40
CA ARG A 99 -1.88 -0.20 4.19
C ARG A 99 -2.81 0.13 3.05
N VAL A 100 -3.28 -0.87 2.31
CA VAL A 100 -4.36 -0.66 1.33
C VAL A 100 -5.56 0.00 2.00
N GLY A 101 -6.11 1.03 1.37
CA GLY A 101 -7.19 1.87 1.88
C GLY A 101 -6.74 3.01 2.80
N GLU A 102 -5.48 3.03 3.24
CA GLU A 102 -4.94 4.11 4.08
C GLU A 102 -4.66 5.37 3.25
N ALA A 103 -5.09 6.53 3.77
CA ALA A 103 -4.75 7.82 3.21
C ALA A 103 -3.40 8.27 3.77
N VAL A 104 -2.42 8.43 2.89
CA VAL A 104 -1.05 8.83 3.21
C VAL A 104 -0.78 10.20 2.62
N VAL A 105 -0.13 11.07 3.38
CA VAL A 105 0.30 12.38 2.89
C VAL A 105 1.66 12.23 2.22
N HIS A 106 1.71 12.50 0.91
CA HIS A 106 2.96 12.59 0.17
C HIS A 106 3.50 14.02 0.33
N ALA A 107 4.71 14.16 0.86
CA ALA A 107 5.41 15.45 0.94
C ALA A 107 6.13 15.70 -0.39
N VAL A 108 5.50 16.46 -1.28
CA VAL A 108 5.99 16.70 -2.64
C VAL A 108 6.70 18.04 -2.68
N ARG A 109 7.98 18.04 -3.06
CA ARG A 109 8.75 19.26 -3.26
C ARG A 109 9.06 19.41 -4.74
N VAL A 110 8.73 20.57 -5.29
CA VAL A 110 8.99 20.92 -6.68
C VAL A 110 9.86 22.17 -6.71
N ARG A 111 11.00 22.08 -7.39
CA ARG A 111 11.97 23.16 -7.50
C ARG A 111 12.25 23.50 -8.95
N ASN A 112 12.24 24.78 -9.28
CA ASN A 112 12.68 25.27 -10.58
C ASN A 112 14.19 25.48 -10.59
N THR A 113 14.92 24.63 -11.31
CA THR A 113 16.38 24.70 -11.44
C THR A 113 16.84 25.54 -12.63
N SER A 114 15.92 26.10 -13.42
CA SER A 114 16.28 27.04 -14.49
C SER A 114 16.54 28.46 -13.99
N ALA A 115 17.20 29.25 -14.84
CA ALA A 115 17.35 30.69 -14.69
C ALA A 115 16.09 31.51 -15.05
N ARG A 116 15.02 30.87 -15.55
CA ARG A 116 13.77 31.53 -15.96
C ARG A 116 12.64 31.17 -15.02
N SER A 117 11.61 32.01 -14.92
CA SER A 117 10.40 31.65 -14.18
C SER A 117 9.60 30.59 -14.93
N CYS A 118 9.12 29.60 -14.20
CA CYS A 118 8.18 28.60 -14.66
C CYS A 118 6.74 29.12 -14.42
N PRO A 119 5.87 29.16 -15.45
CA PRO A 119 4.46 29.53 -15.26
C PRO A 119 3.71 28.46 -14.46
N PRO A 120 2.45 28.68 -14.07
CA PRO A 120 1.64 27.65 -13.43
C PRO A 120 1.56 26.39 -14.29
N VAL A 121 1.71 25.23 -13.66
CA VAL A 121 1.71 23.92 -14.33
C VAL A 121 0.87 22.92 -13.53
N VAL A 122 0.53 21.77 -14.12
CA VAL A 122 -0.15 20.68 -13.40
C VAL A 122 0.83 19.53 -13.19
N LEU A 123 0.95 19.08 -11.94
CA LEU A 123 1.70 17.89 -11.57
C LEU A 123 0.74 16.71 -11.40
N HIS A 124 0.97 15.64 -12.13
CA HIS A 124 0.28 14.36 -11.97
C HIS A 124 1.23 13.36 -11.29
N LEU A 125 0.74 12.68 -10.26
CA LEU A 125 1.45 11.58 -9.60
C LEU A 125 0.64 10.31 -9.75
N HIS A 126 1.25 9.24 -10.26
CA HIS A 126 0.60 7.94 -10.45
C HIS A 126 1.61 6.77 -10.52
N GLY A 127 1.12 5.53 -10.57
CA GLY A 127 1.94 4.35 -10.90
C GLY A 127 2.73 3.74 -9.72
N ASP A 128 2.38 4.05 -8.48
CA ASP A 128 3.08 3.67 -7.25
C ASP A 128 2.21 2.92 -6.22
N ALA A 129 1.17 2.22 -6.68
CA ALA A 129 0.18 1.54 -5.83
C ALA A 129 -0.74 2.48 -5.01
N PHE A 130 -0.63 3.80 -5.22
CA PHE A 130 -1.53 4.82 -4.72
C PHE A 130 -2.45 5.36 -5.82
N ALA A 131 -3.61 5.89 -5.43
CA ALA A 131 -4.53 6.56 -6.32
C ALA A 131 -3.83 7.69 -7.08
N ALA A 132 -4.14 7.84 -8.37
CA ALA A 132 -3.63 8.95 -9.17
C ALA A 132 -4.15 10.29 -8.62
N VAL A 133 -3.30 11.30 -8.59
CA VAL A 133 -3.67 12.64 -8.13
C VAL A 133 -3.08 13.70 -9.05
N HIS A 134 -3.76 14.85 -9.14
CA HIS A 134 -3.37 15.99 -9.95
C HIS A 134 -3.35 17.23 -9.06
N VAL A 135 -2.24 17.97 -9.12
CA VAL A 135 -2.02 19.14 -8.25
C VAL A 135 -1.58 20.30 -9.11
N GLY A 136 -2.26 21.44 -8.97
CA GLY A 136 -1.83 22.69 -9.60
C GLY A 136 -0.61 23.22 -8.88
N LEU A 137 0.46 23.48 -9.62
CA LEU A 137 1.64 24.18 -9.14
C LEU A 137 1.50 25.67 -9.45
N PRO A 138 1.76 26.57 -8.49
CA PRO A 138 1.80 27.99 -8.76
C PRO A 138 2.96 28.33 -9.70
N ARG A 139 3.00 29.59 -10.15
CA ARG A 139 4.17 30.12 -10.83
C ARG A 139 5.38 29.99 -9.89
N LEU A 140 6.49 29.46 -10.40
CA LEU A 140 7.75 29.37 -9.67
C LEU A 140 8.79 30.31 -10.30
N GLY A 141 9.41 31.17 -9.51
CA GLY A 141 10.57 31.97 -9.87
C GLY A 141 11.79 31.09 -10.20
N ALA A 142 12.85 31.71 -10.71
CA ALA A 142 14.13 31.03 -10.92
C ALA A 142 14.71 30.59 -9.56
N GLY A 143 15.06 29.31 -9.42
CA GLY A 143 15.58 28.74 -8.18
C GLY A 143 14.54 28.48 -7.08
N GLU A 144 13.30 28.95 -7.25
CA GLU A 144 12.22 28.81 -6.26
C GLU A 144 11.77 27.37 -6.10
N ALA A 145 11.35 27.01 -4.88
CA ALA A 145 10.78 25.71 -4.56
C ALA A 145 9.45 25.87 -3.82
N VAL A 146 8.52 24.96 -4.09
CA VAL A 146 7.26 24.82 -3.37
C VAL A 146 7.17 23.42 -2.75
N GLU A 147 6.67 23.35 -1.53
CA GLU A 147 6.37 22.10 -0.84
C GLU A 147 4.85 21.94 -0.72
N LEU A 148 4.35 20.76 -1.06
CA LEU A 148 2.94 20.42 -1.11
C LEU A 148 2.70 19.15 -0.30
N ALA A 149 1.70 19.20 0.58
CA ALA A 149 1.18 18.02 1.25
C ALA A 149 0.04 17.43 0.42
N VAL A 150 0.29 16.31 -0.26
CA VAL A 150 -0.65 15.70 -1.22
C VAL A 150 -1.22 14.41 -0.63
N PRO A 151 -2.46 14.40 -0.12
CA PRO A 151 -3.08 13.18 0.39
C PRO A 151 -3.40 12.23 -0.76
N ARG A 152 -2.96 10.97 -0.64
CA ARG A 152 -3.23 9.90 -1.61
C ARG A 152 -3.60 8.61 -0.87
N THR A 153 -4.58 7.89 -1.41
CA THR A 153 -5.01 6.61 -0.83
C THR A 153 -4.25 5.46 -1.48
N ALA A 154 -3.71 4.55 -0.68
CA ALA A 154 -3.15 3.30 -1.16
C ALA A 154 -4.26 2.42 -1.75
N VAL A 155 -4.16 2.07 -3.04
CA VAL A 155 -5.20 1.32 -3.77
C VAL A 155 -4.86 -0.15 -3.99
N ALA A 156 -3.57 -0.49 -4.03
CA ALA A 156 -3.10 -1.84 -4.23
C ALA A 156 -1.93 -2.14 -3.29
N ARG A 157 -1.77 -3.39 -2.89
CA ARG A 157 -0.58 -3.83 -2.13
C ARG A 157 0.63 -3.96 -3.06
N GLY A 158 1.82 -3.97 -2.48
CA GLY A 158 3.05 -4.22 -3.21
C GLY A 158 4.21 -3.37 -2.73
N ALA A 159 5.39 -3.64 -3.28
CA ALA A 159 6.53 -2.77 -3.16
C ALA A 159 6.51 -1.75 -4.29
N SER A 160 6.51 -0.47 -3.93
CA SER A 160 6.63 0.63 -4.88
C SER A 160 7.99 1.28 -4.75
N ALA A 161 8.66 1.54 -5.86
CA ALA A 161 9.89 2.33 -5.91
C ALA A 161 9.61 3.86 -5.87
N GLY A 162 8.34 4.27 -6.02
CA GLY A 162 7.90 5.66 -6.04
C GLY A 162 7.08 6.01 -7.30
N PRO A 163 6.43 7.19 -7.30
CA PRO A 163 5.51 7.60 -8.37
C PRO A 163 6.22 7.93 -9.68
N LEU A 164 5.51 7.74 -10.79
CA LEU A 164 5.75 8.50 -12.00
C LEU A 164 5.20 9.91 -11.78
N ALA A 165 6.10 10.87 -11.65
CA ALA A 165 5.76 12.28 -11.65
C ALA A 165 5.70 12.78 -13.09
N VAL A 166 4.59 13.43 -13.43
CA VAL A 166 4.34 13.97 -14.76
C VAL A 166 4.00 15.44 -14.59
N VAL A 167 4.79 16.33 -15.18
CA VAL A 167 4.45 17.74 -15.26
C VAL A 167 3.87 18.05 -16.63
N GLN A 168 2.76 18.77 -16.63
CA GLN A 168 2.02 19.16 -17.82
C GLN A 168 1.79 20.67 -17.81
N ALA A 169 2.02 21.32 -18.94
CA ALA A 169 1.76 22.73 -19.12
C ALA A 169 1.25 23.00 -20.55
N ALA A 170 0.37 24.00 -20.67
CA ALA A 170 -0.14 24.48 -21.94
C ALA A 170 0.41 25.89 -22.24
N ASP A 171 0.48 26.26 -23.51
CA ASP A 171 0.73 27.66 -23.91
C ASP A 171 -0.48 28.56 -23.60
N ALA A 172 -0.34 29.86 -23.86
CA ALA A 172 -1.38 30.86 -23.55
C ALA A 172 -2.69 30.66 -24.33
N LEU A 173 -2.65 30.04 -25.51
CA LEU A 173 -3.80 29.72 -26.34
C LEU A 173 -4.27 28.27 -26.18
N GLY A 174 -3.55 27.42 -25.44
CA GLY A 174 -3.85 26.00 -25.27
C GLY A 174 -3.71 25.16 -26.54
N LEU A 175 -2.97 25.66 -27.55
CA LEU A 175 -2.71 24.98 -28.83
C LEU A 175 -1.60 23.92 -28.72
N LEU A 176 -0.66 24.14 -27.79
CA LEU A 176 0.49 23.30 -27.49
C LEU A 176 0.40 22.86 -26.04
N LEU A 177 0.39 21.55 -25.83
CA LEU A 177 0.66 20.95 -24.53
C LEU A 177 2.03 20.32 -24.55
N GLN A 178 2.77 20.59 -23.50
CA GLN A 178 4.02 19.92 -23.24
C GLN A 178 3.86 19.07 -21.98
N ARG A 179 4.48 17.91 -21.99
CA ARG A 179 4.51 16.98 -20.88
C ARG A 179 5.96 16.53 -20.64
N ARG A 180 6.31 16.32 -19.38
CA ARG A 180 7.59 15.76 -18.94
C ARG A 180 7.31 14.77 -17.84
N SER A 181 8.06 13.67 -17.81
CA SER A 181 7.88 12.67 -16.78
C SER A 181 9.21 12.19 -16.23
N ALA A 182 9.23 11.83 -14.96
CA ALA A 182 10.29 11.01 -14.39
C ALA A 182 9.74 10.17 -13.25
N ARG A 183 10.34 9.00 -13.06
CA ARG A 183 10.09 8.18 -11.88
C ARG A 183 10.88 8.78 -10.72
N VAL A 184 10.16 9.20 -9.68
CA VAL A 184 10.75 9.78 -8.49
C VAL A 184 10.96 8.68 -7.47
N ALA A 185 12.18 8.48 -7.00
CA ALA A 185 12.47 7.49 -5.98
C ALA A 185 11.81 7.87 -4.65
N ALA A 186 10.83 7.07 -4.23
CA ALA A 186 10.08 7.22 -3.00
C ALA A 186 9.62 5.82 -2.55
N PRO A 187 10.54 4.97 -2.05
CA PRO A 187 10.24 3.58 -1.79
C PRO A 187 9.23 3.44 -0.64
N VAL A 188 8.19 2.66 -0.88
CA VAL A 188 7.11 2.39 0.09
C VAL A 188 6.59 0.98 -0.08
N LEU A 189 6.37 0.30 1.04
CA LEU A 189 5.72 -1.01 1.10
C LEU A 189 4.25 -0.83 1.48
N VAL A 190 3.35 -1.20 0.57
CA VAL A 190 1.91 -1.18 0.83
C VAL A 190 1.44 -2.58 1.22
N HIS A 191 1.03 -2.73 2.49
CA HIS A 191 0.54 -3.99 3.03
C HIS A 191 -0.93 -4.23 2.69
N PRO A 192 -1.37 -5.50 2.61
CA PRO A 192 -2.79 -5.83 2.51
C PRO A 192 -3.61 -5.19 3.65
N ALA A 193 -4.79 -4.70 3.32
CA ALA A 193 -5.75 -4.20 4.30
C ALA A 193 -6.16 -5.35 5.23
N PRO A 194 -5.93 -5.27 6.55
CA PRO A 194 -6.26 -6.37 7.44
C PRO A 194 -7.78 -6.54 7.55
N THR A 195 -8.26 -7.77 7.41
CA THR A 195 -9.66 -8.13 7.70
C THR A 195 -9.84 -8.47 9.18
N ARG A 196 -11.03 -8.92 9.57
CA ARG A 196 -11.23 -9.50 10.90
C ARG A 196 -10.37 -10.77 11.02
N PRO A 197 -9.60 -10.96 12.11
CA PRO A 197 -8.86 -12.20 12.31
C PRO A 197 -9.79 -13.42 12.20
N PRO A 198 -9.45 -14.42 11.38
CA PRO A 198 -10.26 -15.61 11.21
C PRO A 198 -10.31 -16.42 12.51
N ALA A 199 -11.41 -17.13 12.74
CA ALA A 199 -11.47 -18.12 13.79
C ALA A 199 -10.52 -19.28 13.42
N LEU A 200 -9.45 -19.44 14.19
CA LEU A 200 -8.51 -20.52 13.98
C LEU A 200 -9.07 -21.84 14.51
N PRO A 201 -8.78 -22.98 13.88
CA PRO A 201 -9.09 -24.29 14.45
C PRO A 201 -8.40 -24.45 15.82
N VAL A 202 -8.87 -25.38 16.62
CA VAL A 202 -8.16 -25.75 17.86
C VAL A 202 -6.84 -26.39 17.47
N PRO A 203 -5.69 -25.93 17.99
CA PRO A 203 -4.41 -26.55 17.69
C PRO A 203 -4.42 -28.01 18.15
N PRO A 204 -3.82 -28.92 17.38
CA PRO A 204 -3.67 -30.30 17.83
C PRO A 204 -2.89 -30.30 19.15
N SER A 205 -3.34 -31.09 20.12
CA SER A 205 -2.58 -31.30 21.35
C SER A 205 -1.20 -31.84 20.98
N ALA A 206 -0.14 -31.15 21.38
CA ALA A 206 1.22 -31.63 21.17
C ALA A 206 1.32 -33.06 21.73
N ARG A 207 1.49 -34.04 20.84
CA ARG A 207 1.55 -35.45 21.23
C ARG A 207 2.74 -35.64 22.17
N GLY A 208 2.47 -35.98 23.42
CA GLY A 208 3.50 -36.42 24.37
C GLY A 208 3.88 -35.42 25.46
N VAL A 209 3.24 -34.26 25.53
CA VAL A 209 3.47 -33.29 26.63
C VAL A 209 2.12 -32.81 27.15
N GLU A 210 1.39 -33.71 27.82
CA GLU A 210 0.55 -33.26 28.94
C GLU A 210 1.50 -32.92 30.09
N ASP A 211 2.31 -31.86 29.94
CA ASP A 211 2.94 -31.21 31.09
C ASP A 211 1.80 -30.51 31.83
N LEU A 212 1.06 -31.33 32.58
CA LEU A 212 0.25 -30.93 33.70
C LEU A 212 1.21 -30.21 34.65
N ALA A 213 1.34 -28.89 34.53
CA ALA A 213 2.05 -28.09 35.53
C ALA A 213 1.50 -28.33 36.94
N GLY A 214 0.23 -28.75 37.01
CA GLY A 214 -0.33 -29.45 38.15
C GLY A 214 -1.84 -29.55 38.04
N VAL A 215 -2.46 -30.05 39.11
CA VAL A 215 -3.91 -30.00 39.28
C VAL A 215 -4.17 -29.21 40.55
N ARG A 216 -4.79 -28.03 40.44
CA ARG A 216 -5.10 -27.17 41.59
C ARG A 216 -6.59 -27.18 41.92
N PRO A 217 -6.99 -26.85 43.16
CA PRO A 217 -8.41 -26.67 43.48
C PRO A 217 -9.05 -25.60 42.58
N PHE A 218 -10.29 -25.86 42.17
CA PHE A 218 -11.13 -24.91 41.46
C PHE A 218 -11.28 -23.61 42.26
N ARG A 219 -11.18 -22.48 41.58
CA ARG A 219 -11.42 -21.14 42.11
C ARG A 219 -12.60 -20.52 41.38
N ALA A 220 -13.34 -19.67 42.07
CA ALA A 220 -14.39 -18.88 41.42
C ALA A 220 -13.77 -18.06 40.28
N GLY A 221 -14.29 -18.24 39.06
CA GLY A 221 -13.77 -17.62 37.83
C GLY A 221 -13.07 -18.60 36.87
N ASP A 222 -12.74 -19.82 37.31
CA ASP A 222 -12.19 -20.83 36.40
C ASP A 222 -13.25 -21.31 35.39
N PRO A 223 -12.88 -21.46 34.10
CA PRO A 223 -13.82 -21.95 33.09
C PRO A 223 -14.12 -23.43 33.34
N ALA A 224 -15.38 -23.83 33.11
CA ALA A 224 -15.81 -25.23 33.27
C ALA A 224 -15.01 -26.21 32.39
N SER A 225 -14.45 -25.75 31.26
CA SER A 225 -13.60 -26.53 30.38
C SER A 225 -12.22 -26.86 30.96
N ALA A 226 -11.77 -26.15 32.00
CA ALA A 226 -10.50 -26.42 32.67
C ALA A 226 -10.63 -27.46 33.81
N VAL A 227 -11.86 -27.89 34.13
CA VAL A 227 -12.12 -28.92 35.14
C VAL A 227 -11.70 -30.29 34.63
N HIS A 228 -10.80 -30.95 35.36
CA HIS A 228 -10.45 -32.33 35.10
C HIS A 228 -11.52 -33.26 35.70
N TRP A 229 -12.59 -33.54 34.96
CA TRP A 229 -13.72 -34.34 35.47
C TRP A 229 -13.29 -35.69 36.06
N ARG A 230 -12.39 -36.41 35.38
CA ARG A 230 -11.90 -37.71 35.87
C ARG A 230 -11.09 -37.63 37.18
N ALA A 231 -10.24 -36.62 37.35
CA ALA A 231 -9.48 -36.42 38.58
C ALA A 231 -10.39 -35.92 39.72
N SER A 232 -11.34 -35.04 39.40
CA SER A 232 -12.36 -34.54 40.34
C SER A 232 -13.25 -35.68 40.86
N ALA A 233 -13.68 -36.58 39.98
CA ALA A 233 -14.48 -37.75 40.37
C ALA A 233 -13.70 -38.74 41.25
N ARG A 234 -12.41 -38.95 40.97
CA ARG A 234 -11.56 -39.86 41.78
C ARG A 234 -11.23 -39.32 43.17
N ARG A 235 -11.20 -37.99 43.35
CA ARG A 235 -10.99 -37.42 44.70
C ARG A 235 -12.17 -37.69 45.62
N GLY A 236 -13.35 -37.99 45.09
CA GLY A 236 -14.54 -38.30 45.87
C GLY A 236 -14.85 -37.25 46.95
N PRO A 237 -15.89 -37.45 47.76
CA PRO A 237 -15.98 -36.82 49.06
C PRO A 237 -15.00 -37.52 50.01
N LEU A 238 -13.69 -37.35 49.83
CA LEU A 238 -12.68 -37.97 50.71
C LEU A 238 -12.70 -37.27 52.08
N SER A 239 -13.49 -37.82 52.98
CA SER A 239 -13.21 -38.05 54.40
C SER A 239 -12.27 -37.03 55.08
N ALA A 240 -12.64 -35.76 55.10
CA ALA A 240 -12.12 -34.86 56.13
C ALA A 240 -12.82 -35.26 57.45
N PRO A 241 -12.09 -35.67 58.50
CA PRO A 241 -12.70 -35.88 59.80
C PRO A 241 -13.23 -34.53 60.31
N ALA A 242 -14.56 -34.47 60.45
CA ALA A 242 -15.34 -33.43 61.13
C ALA A 242 -15.36 -32.02 60.49
N GLY A 243 -16.11 -31.85 59.41
CA GLY A 243 -16.60 -30.53 58.98
C GLY A 243 -17.72 -30.61 57.92
N PRO A 244 -18.84 -29.88 58.06
CA PRO A 244 -20.02 -30.00 57.18
C PRO A 244 -19.88 -29.27 55.83
N SER A 245 -18.71 -29.37 55.17
CA SER A 245 -18.52 -28.79 53.83
C SER A 245 -18.76 -29.86 52.76
N LEU A 246 -20.01 -29.94 52.28
CA LEU A 246 -20.48 -30.89 51.26
C LEU A 246 -20.08 -30.51 49.81
N VAL A 247 -19.18 -29.54 49.61
CA VAL A 247 -18.85 -29.04 48.28
C VAL A 247 -17.84 -29.98 47.61
N PRO A 248 -18.18 -30.62 46.47
CA PRO A 248 -17.24 -31.47 45.75
C PRO A 248 -15.99 -30.66 45.36
N SER A 249 -14.81 -31.15 45.74
CA SER A 249 -13.52 -30.53 45.42
C SER A 249 -13.22 -30.71 43.94
N LEU A 250 -13.71 -29.78 43.12
CA LEU A 250 -13.37 -29.71 41.71
C LEU A 250 -11.89 -29.37 41.56
N VAL A 251 -11.23 -30.08 40.65
CA VAL A 251 -9.82 -29.86 40.36
C VAL A 251 -9.70 -29.35 38.94
N VAL A 252 -8.96 -28.25 38.82
CA VAL A 252 -8.67 -27.59 37.55
C VAL A 252 -7.26 -27.97 37.14
N VAL A 253 -7.12 -28.40 35.89
CA VAL A 253 -5.78 -28.56 35.30
C VAL A 253 -5.21 -27.17 35.13
N GLU A 254 -4.17 -26.86 35.89
CA GLU A 254 -3.35 -25.71 35.60
C GLU A 254 -2.43 -26.16 34.47
N ARG A 255 -2.86 -25.86 33.24
CA ARG A 255 -1.97 -25.98 32.10
C ARG A 255 -0.92 -24.90 32.31
N GLU A 256 0.35 -25.29 32.32
CA GLU A 256 1.41 -24.29 32.18
C GLU A 256 1.01 -23.40 31.01
N ALA A 257 1.17 -22.07 31.17
CA ALA A 257 0.86 -21.15 30.10
C ALA A 257 1.61 -21.65 28.87
N GLU A 258 0.87 -22.29 27.97
CA GLU A 258 1.43 -23.09 26.88
C GLU A 258 2.45 -22.18 26.22
N VAL A 259 3.73 -22.55 26.30
CA VAL A 259 4.80 -21.78 25.67
C VAL A 259 4.53 -21.93 24.19
N ARG A 260 3.70 -21.02 23.67
CA ARG A 260 3.27 -21.04 22.29
C ARG A 260 4.51 -20.66 21.51
N GLY A 261 5.16 -21.67 20.93
CA GLY A 261 6.27 -21.47 20.02
C GLY A 261 5.86 -20.65 18.80
N LEU A 262 6.80 -20.48 17.87
CA LEU A 262 6.60 -19.65 16.69
C LEU A 262 5.39 -20.13 15.86
N LEU A 263 4.43 -19.25 15.61
CA LEU A 263 3.39 -19.50 14.61
C LEU A 263 3.93 -19.14 13.23
N VAL A 264 4.06 -20.12 12.35
CA VAL A 264 4.45 -19.90 10.94
C VAL A 264 3.20 -19.95 10.08
N LEU A 265 2.93 -18.85 9.36
CA LEU A 265 1.88 -18.79 8.36
C LEU A 265 2.44 -19.25 7.00
N LEU A 266 1.80 -20.26 6.42
CA LEU A 266 2.08 -20.76 5.09
C LEU A 266 0.90 -20.40 4.17
N LEU A 267 1.19 -19.66 3.10
CA LEU A 267 0.21 -19.36 2.06
C LEU A 267 0.27 -20.47 1.01
N ASP A 268 -0.82 -21.23 0.87
CA ASP A 268 -0.94 -22.35 -0.07
C ASP A 268 -2.21 -22.19 -0.92
N PRO A 269 -2.30 -21.13 -1.75
CA PRO A 269 -3.52 -20.81 -2.48
C PRO A 269 -3.90 -21.97 -3.43
N VAL A 270 -5.15 -22.43 -3.33
CA VAL A 270 -5.66 -23.51 -4.21
C VAL A 270 -5.52 -23.11 -5.68
N PRO A 271 -5.14 -24.04 -6.59
CA PRO A 271 -5.14 -23.77 -8.02
C PRO A 271 -6.49 -23.20 -8.49
N GLY A 272 -6.44 -22.09 -9.23
CA GLY A 272 -7.66 -21.39 -9.69
C GLY A 272 -8.23 -20.37 -8.71
N LEU A 273 -7.58 -20.11 -7.57
CA LEU A 273 -7.94 -18.97 -6.71
C LEU A 273 -7.80 -17.66 -7.49
N GLY A 274 -8.92 -16.97 -7.69
CA GLY A 274 -8.96 -15.68 -8.37
C GLY A 274 -8.20 -14.59 -7.60
N GLU A 275 -8.05 -13.42 -8.24
CA GLU A 275 -7.37 -12.28 -7.64
C GLU A 275 -7.95 -11.85 -6.30
N GLU A 276 -9.26 -11.67 -6.28
CA GLU A 276 -9.99 -11.28 -5.08
C GLU A 276 -9.81 -12.31 -3.95
N GLY A 277 -9.80 -13.61 -4.29
CA GLY A 277 -9.58 -14.68 -3.31
C GLY A 277 -8.17 -14.67 -2.74
N PHE A 278 -7.17 -14.40 -3.57
CA PHE A 278 -5.78 -14.26 -3.13
C PHE A 278 -5.58 -13.01 -2.26
N GLU A 279 -6.16 -11.88 -2.64
CA GLU A 279 -6.13 -10.65 -1.83
C GLU A 279 -6.85 -10.85 -0.48
N ALA A 280 -7.98 -11.58 -0.47
CA ALA A 280 -8.68 -11.92 0.77
C ALA A 280 -7.84 -12.82 1.69
N LEU A 281 -7.10 -13.78 1.13
CA LEU A 281 -6.17 -14.63 1.87
C LEU A 281 -5.05 -13.79 2.51
N LEU A 282 -4.44 -12.88 1.75
CA LEU A 282 -3.40 -11.98 2.24
C LEU A 282 -3.91 -11.02 3.31
N ALA A 283 -5.12 -10.49 3.14
CA ALA A 283 -5.80 -9.66 4.14
C ALA A 283 -6.05 -10.43 5.45
N SER A 284 -6.47 -11.69 5.35
CA SER A 284 -6.67 -12.59 6.50
C SER A 284 -5.34 -12.93 7.19
N ALA A 285 -4.28 -13.19 6.43
CA ALA A 285 -2.94 -13.42 6.96
C ALA A 285 -2.38 -12.17 7.67
N SER A 286 -2.56 -10.99 7.08
CA SER A 286 -2.18 -9.70 7.68
C SER A 286 -2.90 -9.48 9.02
N ALA A 287 -4.20 -9.79 9.08
CA ALA A 287 -4.98 -9.72 10.31
C ALA A 287 -4.45 -10.67 11.39
N LEU A 288 -4.07 -11.90 11.04
CA LEU A 288 -3.46 -12.86 11.96
C LEU A 288 -2.10 -12.37 12.47
N VAL A 289 -1.23 -11.89 11.59
CA VAL A 289 0.08 -11.34 11.98
C VAL A 289 -0.09 -10.21 12.99
N LEU A 290 -0.99 -9.27 12.72
CA LEU A 290 -1.26 -8.14 13.62
C LEU A 290 -1.88 -8.58 14.94
N ALA A 291 -2.81 -9.54 14.93
CA ALA A 291 -3.47 -10.04 16.13
C ALA A 291 -2.50 -10.82 17.04
N GLU A 292 -1.68 -11.71 16.48
CA GLU A 292 -0.68 -12.47 17.23
C GLU A 292 0.38 -11.54 17.84
N ARG A 293 0.86 -10.56 17.06
CA ARG A 293 1.80 -9.57 17.55
C ARG A 293 1.20 -8.68 18.64
N GLY A 294 -0.05 -8.25 18.48
CA GLY A 294 -0.77 -7.49 19.50
C GLY A 294 -0.95 -8.27 20.81
N ALA A 295 -1.01 -9.60 20.72
CA ALA A 295 -1.04 -10.51 21.87
C ALA A 295 0.36 -10.85 22.43
N GLY A 296 1.43 -10.21 21.95
CA GLY A 296 2.81 -10.48 22.37
C GLY A 296 3.35 -11.84 21.89
N ARG A 297 2.68 -12.50 20.95
CA ARG A 297 3.08 -13.81 20.42
C ARG A 297 3.98 -13.65 19.20
N ARG A 298 4.85 -14.64 18.98
CA ARG A 298 5.75 -14.67 17.82
C ARG A 298 5.03 -15.27 16.62
N VAL A 299 5.08 -14.54 15.51
CA VAL A 299 4.49 -14.95 14.23
C VAL A 299 5.48 -14.68 13.12
N ALA A 300 5.63 -15.65 12.22
CA ALA A 300 6.42 -15.55 11.00
C ALA A 300 5.58 -15.86 9.77
N VAL A 301 5.95 -15.26 8.65
CA VAL A 301 5.44 -15.61 7.31
C VAL A 301 6.63 -16.09 6.48
N LEU A 302 6.44 -17.17 5.72
CA LEU A 302 7.44 -17.64 4.77
C LEU A 302 7.34 -16.90 3.44
N ASP A 303 8.49 -16.48 2.91
CA ASP A 303 8.57 -16.03 1.52
C ASP A 303 8.60 -17.20 0.52
N ALA A 304 8.58 -16.89 -0.77
CA ALA A 304 8.65 -17.89 -1.84
C ALA A 304 9.93 -18.75 -1.80
N GLY A 305 11.01 -18.22 -1.21
CA GLY A 305 12.28 -18.92 -1.00
C GLY A 305 12.32 -19.76 0.28
N GLY A 306 11.24 -19.76 1.07
CA GLY A 306 11.15 -20.44 2.35
C GLY A 306 11.94 -19.80 3.49
N ARG A 307 12.29 -18.51 3.38
CA ARG A 307 12.84 -17.73 4.50
C ARG A 307 11.70 -17.22 5.36
N ALA A 308 11.82 -17.42 6.67
CA ALA A 308 10.86 -16.92 7.64
C ALA A 308 11.16 -15.47 8.01
N ALA A 309 10.16 -14.60 7.88
CA ALA A 309 10.21 -13.22 8.33
C ALA A 309 9.27 -13.03 9.52
N GLU A 310 9.80 -12.48 10.63
CA GLU A 310 9.03 -12.22 11.87
C GLU A 310 8.60 -10.76 12.01
N GLY A 311 7.58 -10.52 12.83
CA GLY A 311 7.18 -9.16 13.24
C GLY A 311 6.66 -8.32 12.08
N LEU A 312 7.26 -7.14 11.85
CA LEU A 312 6.86 -6.29 10.71
C LEU A 312 7.36 -6.82 9.37
N ALA A 313 8.49 -7.54 9.35
CA ALA A 313 9.00 -8.13 8.11
C ALA A 313 8.05 -9.20 7.56
N ALA A 314 7.25 -9.84 8.42
CA ALA A 314 6.17 -10.72 7.99
C ALA A 314 5.15 -10.00 7.08
N LEU A 315 4.82 -8.74 7.40
CA LEU A 315 3.91 -7.92 6.57
C LEU A 315 4.58 -7.49 5.26
N ASP A 316 5.90 -7.29 5.27
CA ASP A 316 6.67 -6.99 4.05
C ASP A 316 6.63 -8.19 3.09
N VAL A 317 6.75 -9.42 3.61
CA VAL A 317 6.58 -10.65 2.82
C VAL A 317 5.17 -10.75 2.24
N LEU A 318 4.12 -10.44 3.01
CA LEU A 318 2.74 -10.42 2.51
C LEU A 318 2.50 -9.34 1.45
N ALA A 319 3.16 -8.18 1.55
CA ALA A 319 3.09 -7.13 0.54
C ALA A 319 3.71 -7.59 -0.79
N ALA A 320 4.85 -8.29 -0.72
CA ALA A 320 5.58 -8.79 -1.87
C ALA A 320 5.08 -10.13 -2.43
N ALA A 321 4.10 -10.77 -1.79
CA ALA A 321 3.61 -12.08 -2.20
C ALA A 321 2.97 -12.02 -3.61
N GLU A 322 3.40 -12.94 -4.48
CA GLU A 322 2.86 -13.10 -5.83
C GLU A 322 2.00 -14.35 -5.93
N ARG A 323 0.99 -14.31 -6.81
CA ARG A 323 0.13 -15.47 -7.06
C ARG A 323 0.96 -16.59 -7.70
N GLY A 324 0.97 -17.77 -7.09
CA GLY A 324 1.74 -18.93 -7.55
C GLY A 324 3.08 -19.13 -6.83
N ALA A 325 3.50 -18.18 -5.99
CA ALA A 325 4.59 -18.41 -5.05
C ALA A 325 4.10 -19.33 -3.92
N VAL A 326 4.35 -20.63 -4.03
CA VAL A 326 4.01 -21.61 -3.00
C VAL A 326 5.28 -21.96 -2.22
N ALA A 327 5.29 -21.64 -0.93
CA ALA A 327 6.37 -22.07 -0.06
C ALA A 327 6.22 -23.56 0.27
N ARG A 328 7.36 -24.26 0.42
CA ARG A 328 7.37 -25.71 0.69
C ARG A 328 6.96 -25.97 2.15
N PRO A 329 5.98 -26.85 2.43
CA PRO A 329 5.53 -27.15 3.80
C PRO A 329 6.65 -27.59 4.74
N GLU A 330 7.64 -28.34 4.23
CA GLU A 330 8.80 -28.80 5.00
C GLU A 330 9.64 -27.66 5.58
N LEU A 331 9.76 -26.54 4.84
CA LEU A 331 10.48 -25.36 5.30
C LEU A 331 9.70 -24.63 6.39
N ALA A 332 8.36 -24.68 6.34
CA ALA A 332 7.49 -24.14 7.38
C ALA A 332 7.65 -24.89 8.70
N VAL A 333 7.65 -26.23 8.65
CA VAL A 333 7.87 -27.07 9.83
C VAL A 333 9.26 -26.81 10.42
N ARG A 334 10.29 -26.72 9.56
CA ARG A 334 11.65 -26.39 10.01
C ARG A 334 11.72 -25.02 10.67
N ALA A 335 11.08 -24.01 10.08
CA ALA A 335 11.07 -22.65 10.62
C ALA A 335 10.31 -22.56 11.95
N ALA A 336 9.21 -23.30 12.09
CA ALA A 336 8.41 -23.35 13.32
C ALA A 336 9.22 -23.93 14.49
N GLY A 337 10.08 -24.91 14.22
CA GLY A 337 10.85 -25.59 15.25
C GLY A 337 9.99 -26.58 16.04
N ARG A 338 10.54 -27.10 17.15
CA ARG A 338 9.93 -28.20 17.92
C ARG A 338 8.57 -27.85 18.53
N ASP A 339 8.44 -26.64 19.06
CA ASP A 339 7.25 -26.17 19.77
C ASP A 339 6.41 -25.19 18.93
N GLY A 340 6.83 -24.96 17.68
CA GLY A 340 6.13 -24.08 16.77
C GLY A 340 4.94 -24.76 16.12
N ARG A 341 4.10 -23.94 15.50
CA ARG A 341 2.89 -24.39 14.81
C ARG A 341 2.89 -23.82 13.42
N VAL A 342 2.51 -24.63 12.44
CA VAL A 342 2.36 -24.19 11.06
C VAL A 342 0.88 -24.10 10.74
N LEU A 343 0.44 -22.91 10.33
CA LEU A 343 -0.93 -22.66 9.90
C LEU A 343 -0.93 -22.41 8.39
N VAL A 344 -1.65 -23.24 7.65
CA VAL A 344 -1.76 -23.19 6.20
C VAL A 344 -3.09 -22.55 5.82
N GLY A 345 -3.02 -21.50 5.02
CA GLY A 345 -4.20 -20.82 4.46
C GLY A 345 -4.32 -21.06 2.97
N ASP A 346 -5.46 -21.57 2.53
CA ASP A 346 -5.69 -22.00 1.14
C ASP A 346 -6.59 -21.06 0.31
N GLY A 347 -7.09 -20.00 0.96
CA GLY A 347 -8.04 -19.03 0.40
C GLY A 347 -9.49 -19.24 0.85
N GLN A 348 -9.82 -20.40 1.42
CA GLN A 348 -11.13 -20.69 1.99
C GLN A 348 -11.06 -20.88 3.51
N ARG A 349 -10.03 -21.57 4.01
CA ARG A 349 -9.89 -21.94 5.41
C ARG A 349 -8.44 -21.90 5.87
N TRP A 350 -8.27 -21.80 7.18
CA TRP A 350 -6.99 -21.98 7.85
C TRP A 350 -6.96 -23.34 8.55
N ARG A 351 -5.90 -24.11 8.35
CA ARG A 351 -5.70 -25.44 8.98
C ARG A 351 -4.29 -25.57 9.55
N TYR A 352 -4.13 -26.33 10.62
CA TYR A 352 -2.80 -26.69 11.09
C TYR A 352 -2.20 -27.78 10.20
N LEU A 353 -0.93 -27.62 9.86
CA LEU A 353 -0.14 -28.69 9.26
C LEU A 353 0.23 -29.68 10.36
N SER A 354 -0.22 -30.92 10.24
CA SER A 354 0.03 -32.04 11.16
C SER A 354 1.32 -32.78 10.83
#